data_AF-A0A845B7R9-F1
#
_entry.id   AF-A0A845B7R9-F1
#
_cell.length_a   1.000
_cell.length_b   1.000
_cell.length_c   1.000
_cell.angle_alpha   90.00
_cell.angle_beta   90.00
_cell.angle_gamma   90.00
#
_symmetry.space_group_name_H-M   'P 1'
#
loop_
_entity.id
_entity.type
_entity.pdbx_description
1 polymer ?
#
loop_
_entity_poly.entity_id
_entity_poly.type
_entity_poly.pdbx_seq_one_letter_code
_entity_poly.pdbx_strand_id
1 'polypeptide(L)'
;MDTRQTLRAHCTQHLETLRAEGRYREFARLEKIAGRFPRYRWHQPGAGPGAAREITVWSSNDYLGMGTHPAVRQATIEAIHAHGAGAGGTRNISGTSPLHAELEAELAGWHGKPAALLFGSGYMANQAALLALLAALPGMQVFSDAMNHASMIDGMRRSPAKRHIWRHNDLAHLEELLRAADPAAPKMIAFESVYSMEGDVAPLHAICDLADRYDAITYCDEVHAVGLYGPSGAGIAERDGAAARIDVIEGTLAKGVGVVGGYVAAGADWVDYIRSTAGGLIFTTALPPPNVAAALASIRHIRTDGALRGRMMQRAAALKAALDAAGLPRLPSASHIVPIPVPGADRCRGVARRLLEEFGLYVTAINYPTVPRGTERLRLCATPFHDDAMVAELVRALGAVLRVAEAA
;
A
#
# COMPACT_ATOMS: atom_id res chain seq x y z
N MET A 1 16.52 37.81 -17.08
CA MET A 1 16.87 36.57 -16.35
C MET A 1 16.62 35.40 -17.29
N ASP A 2 17.59 34.50 -17.43
CA ASP A 2 17.40 33.26 -18.21
C ASP A 2 16.59 32.25 -17.37
N THR A 3 15.37 31.95 -17.80
CA THR A 3 14.46 31.00 -17.14
C THR A 3 15.09 29.61 -16.98
N ARG A 4 15.87 29.14 -17.97
CA ARG A 4 16.52 27.81 -17.90
C ARG A 4 17.58 27.78 -16.80
N GLN A 5 18.42 28.82 -16.76
CA GLN A 5 19.44 28.97 -15.73
C GLN A 5 18.82 29.11 -14.34
N THR A 6 17.74 29.90 -14.22
CA THR A 6 17.03 30.12 -12.96
C THR A 6 16.41 28.83 -12.42
N LEU A 7 15.72 28.06 -13.29
CA LEU A 7 15.17 26.76 -12.91
C LEU A 7 16.27 25.78 -12.50
N ARG A 8 17.38 25.73 -13.25
CA ARG A 8 18.52 24.88 -12.91
C ARG A 8 19.09 25.22 -11.54
N ALA A 9 19.30 26.50 -11.26
CA ALA A 9 19.81 26.98 -9.96
C ALA A 9 18.87 26.59 -8.82
N HIS A 10 17.56 26.81 -9.00
CA HIS A 10 16.54 26.40 -8.03
C HIS A 10 16.58 24.89 -7.75
N CYS A 11 16.61 24.06 -8.80
CA CYS A 11 16.69 22.61 -8.65
C CYS A 11 17.96 22.17 -7.91
N THR A 12 19.13 22.69 -8.26
CA THR A 12 20.39 22.35 -7.58
C THR A 12 20.35 22.73 -6.10
N GLN A 13 19.92 23.95 -5.79
CA GLN A 13 19.80 24.42 -4.40
C GLN A 13 18.82 23.56 -3.58
N HIS A 14 17.69 23.19 -4.17
CA HIS A 14 16.71 22.34 -3.51
C HIS A 14 17.28 20.93 -3.26
N LEU A 15 18.02 20.36 -4.22
CA LEU A 15 18.69 19.06 -4.05
C LEU A 15 19.76 19.10 -2.95
N GLU A 16 20.54 20.18 -2.83
CA GLU A 16 21.47 20.38 -1.72
C GLU A 16 20.74 20.42 -0.38
N THR A 17 19.60 21.10 -0.31
CA THR A 17 18.74 21.13 0.87
C THR A 17 18.23 19.73 1.23
N LEU A 18 17.77 18.94 0.25
CA LEU A 18 17.36 17.54 0.48
C LEU A 18 18.51 16.69 1.01
N ARG A 19 19.75 16.90 0.54
CA ARG A 19 20.93 16.17 1.03
C ARG A 19 21.31 16.60 2.45
N ALA A 20 21.32 17.90 2.74
CA ALA A 20 21.62 18.44 4.05
C ALA A 20 20.60 17.99 5.12
N GLU A 21 19.32 17.88 4.75
CA GLU A 21 18.28 17.32 5.61
C GLU A 21 18.24 15.78 5.59
N GLY A 22 19.08 15.15 4.78
CA GLY A 22 19.13 13.71 4.58
C GLY A 22 17.85 13.10 3.97
N ARG A 23 16.98 13.91 3.40
CA ARG A 23 15.76 13.46 2.70
C ARG A 23 16.00 13.05 1.25
N TYR A 24 17.22 13.24 0.74
CA TYR A 24 17.61 12.76 -0.57
C TYR A 24 17.49 11.23 -0.64
N ARG A 25 16.83 10.72 -1.67
CA ARG A 25 16.55 9.30 -1.82
C ARG A 25 17.53 8.67 -2.79
N GLU A 26 18.19 7.62 -2.33
CA GLU A 26 18.98 6.72 -3.16
C GLU A 26 18.28 5.36 -3.21
N PHE A 27 18.09 4.82 -4.41
CA PHE A 27 17.39 3.56 -4.60
C PHE A 27 18.38 2.40 -4.61
N ALA A 28 18.21 1.47 -3.67
CA ALA A 28 18.94 0.21 -3.69
C ALA A 28 18.56 -0.60 -4.93
N ARG A 29 19.56 -1.03 -5.70
CA ARG A 29 19.38 -1.85 -6.90
C ARG A 29 19.24 -3.31 -6.48
N LEU A 30 18.00 -3.77 -6.37
CA LEU A 30 17.65 -5.11 -5.88
C LEU A 30 16.99 -5.94 -6.99
N GLU A 31 17.53 -7.13 -7.22
CA GLU A 31 17.00 -8.10 -8.19
C GLU A 31 16.35 -9.27 -7.43
N LYS A 32 15.03 -9.42 -7.54
CA LYS A 32 14.28 -10.52 -6.87
C LYS A 32 14.69 -11.86 -7.47
N ILE A 33 15.02 -12.85 -6.64
CA ILE A 33 15.26 -14.23 -7.07
C ILE A 33 13.95 -15.02 -6.96
N ALA A 34 13.19 -15.11 -8.05
CA ALA A 34 11.83 -15.68 -8.02
C ALA A 34 11.75 -17.09 -7.38
N GLY A 35 12.69 -17.98 -7.67
CA GLY A 35 12.72 -19.34 -7.11
C GLY A 35 13.22 -19.46 -5.66
N ARG A 36 13.68 -18.35 -5.06
CA ARG A 36 14.19 -18.31 -3.67
C ARG A 36 13.65 -17.11 -2.88
N PHE A 37 12.47 -16.59 -3.23
CA PHE A 37 11.85 -15.50 -2.47
C PHE A 37 11.80 -15.86 -0.98
N PRO A 38 12.27 -15.00 -0.05
CA PRO A 38 12.48 -13.54 -0.16
C PRO A 38 13.95 -13.12 -0.43
N ARG A 39 14.77 -13.97 -1.05
CA ARG A 39 16.15 -13.64 -1.42
C ARG A 39 16.24 -12.77 -2.67
N TYR A 40 17.16 -11.81 -2.65
CA TYR A 40 17.44 -10.87 -3.74
C TYR A 40 18.95 -10.78 -3.98
N ARG A 41 19.36 -10.33 -5.17
CA ARG A 41 20.73 -9.87 -5.43
C ARG A 41 20.79 -8.35 -5.29
N TRP A 42 21.66 -7.86 -4.42
CA TRP A 42 21.96 -6.45 -4.27
C TRP A 42 23.16 -6.07 -5.13
N HIS A 43 22.96 -5.10 -6.01
CA HIS A 43 23.98 -4.57 -6.93
C HIS A 43 24.57 -3.27 -6.36
N GLN A 44 25.66 -3.41 -5.58
CA GLN A 44 26.28 -2.29 -4.87
C GLN A 44 26.69 -1.15 -5.82
N PRO A 45 26.38 0.13 -5.49
CA PRO A 45 26.86 1.27 -6.27
C PRO A 45 28.38 1.26 -6.44
N GLY A 46 28.87 1.51 -7.66
CA GLY A 46 30.30 1.54 -7.96
C GLY A 46 30.99 0.17 -8.07
N ALA A 47 30.32 -0.94 -7.73
CA ALA A 47 30.84 -2.27 -7.98
C ALA A 47 30.79 -2.59 -9.50
N GLY A 48 31.83 -3.25 -10.02
CA GLY A 48 31.91 -3.62 -11.43
C GLY A 48 30.78 -4.57 -11.88
N PRO A 49 30.57 -4.74 -13.20
CA PRO A 49 29.57 -5.67 -13.71
C PRO A 49 29.74 -7.07 -13.12
N GLY A 50 28.68 -7.64 -12.52
CA GLY A 50 28.68 -8.99 -11.94
C GLY A 50 28.98 -9.09 -10.43
N ALA A 51 29.38 -8.00 -9.77
CA ALA A 51 29.55 -7.97 -8.32
C ALA A 51 28.20 -7.75 -7.60
N ALA A 52 27.42 -8.82 -7.45
CA ALA A 52 26.15 -8.80 -6.73
C ALA A 52 26.20 -9.72 -5.50
N ARG A 53 25.72 -9.23 -4.35
CA ARG A 53 25.63 -10.00 -3.10
C ARG A 53 24.21 -10.49 -2.89
N GLU A 54 24.03 -11.76 -2.54
CA GLU A 54 22.71 -12.25 -2.12
C GLU A 54 22.35 -11.69 -0.74
N ILE A 55 21.12 -11.21 -0.62
CA ILE A 55 20.56 -10.58 0.58
C ILE A 55 19.16 -11.11 0.88
N THR A 56 18.67 -10.89 2.11
CA THR A 56 17.27 -11.15 2.52
C THR A 56 16.50 -9.84 2.58
N VAL A 57 15.33 -9.77 1.93
CA VAL A 57 14.46 -8.58 1.94
C VAL A 57 13.34 -8.72 2.96
N TRP A 58 13.30 -7.81 3.93
CA TRP A 58 12.30 -7.80 5.02
C TRP A 58 11.23 -6.71 4.89
N SER A 59 11.25 -5.94 3.81
CA SER A 59 10.32 -4.80 3.59
C SER A 59 9.59 -4.86 2.23
N SER A 60 9.57 -6.03 1.60
CA SER A 60 8.73 -6.27 0.42
C SER A 60 7.25 -6.22 0.80
N ASN A 61 6.43 -5.60 -0.05
CA ASN A 61 4.97 -5.66 0.09
C ASN A 61 4.33 -6.80 -0.71
N ASP A 62 5.11 -7.64 -1.41
CA ASP A 62 4.65 -8.92 -1.96
C ASP A 62 4.45 -9.91 -0.80
N TYR A 63 3.47 -9.62 0.07
CA TYR A 63 3.33 -10.18 1.41
C TYR A 63 3.18 -11.70 1.41
N LEU A 64 2.49 -12.21 0.40
CA LEU A 64 2.25 -13.63 0.20
C LEU A 64 3.21 -14.26 -0.81
N GLY A 65 4.12 -13.50 -1.41
CA GLY A 65 5.01 -13.97 -2.49
C GLY A 65 4.27 -14.35 -3.77
N MET A 66 3.05 -13.85 -3.97
CA MET A 66 2.20 -14.20 -5.11
C MET A 66 2.81 -13.78 -6.45
N GLY A 67 3.66 -12.74 -6.45
CA GLY A 67 4.42 -12.36 -7.64
C GLY A 67 5.41 -13.43 -8.12
N THR A 68 5.67 -14.46 -7.31
CA THR A 68 6.53 -15.61 -7.66
C THR A 68 5.76 -16.92 -7.79
N HIS A 69 4.45 -16.92 -7.49
CA HIS A 69 3.63 -18.12 -7.46
C HIS A 69 3.53 -18.77 -8.86
N PRO A 70 3.70 -20.10 -8.99
CA PRO A 70 3.71 -20.78 -10.29
C PRO A 70 2.45 -20.49 -11.13
N ALA A 71 1.26 -20.53 -10.53
CA ALA A 71 0.00 -20.26 -11.25
C ALA A 71 -0.08 -18.83 -11.81
N VAL A 72 0.43 -17.84 -11.05
CA VAL A 72 0.45 -16.42 -11.47
C VAL A 72 1.41 -16.22 -12.64
N ARG A 73 2.61 -16.81 -12.54
CA ARG A 73 3.63 -16.76 -13.59
C ARG A 73 3.15 -17.44 -14.87
N GLN A 74 2.51 -18.60 -14.74
CA GLN A 74 1.99 -19.34 -15.90
C GLN A 74 0.90 -18.54 -16.62
N ALA A 75 -0.08 -18.00 -15.88
CA ALA A 75 -1.13 -17.14 -16.46
C ALA A 75 -0.54 -15.89 -17.16
N THR A 76 0.51 -15.31 -16.59
CA THR A 76 1.22 -14.18 -17.20
C THR A 76 1.85 -14.59 -18.54
N ILE A 77 2.56 -15.72 -18.58
CA ILE A 77 3.25 -16.22 -19.79
C ILE A 77 2.24 -16.54 -20.90
N GLU A 78 1.16 -17.24 -20.56
CA GLU A 78 0.08 -17.57 -21.51
C GLU A 78 -0.55 -16.30 -22.11
N ALA A 79 -0.84 -15.30 -21.27
CA ALA A 79 -1.37 -14.03 -21.73
C ALA A 79 -0.38 -13.24 -22.59
N ILE A 80 0.94 -13.33 -22.33
CA ILE A 80 1.96 -12.73 -23.21
C ILE A 80 1.91 -13.37 -24.60
N HIS A 81 1.82 -14.70 -24.67
CA HIS A 81 1.75 -15.40 -25.96
C HIS A 81 0.44 -15.11 -26.71
N ALA A 82 -0.68 -14.97 -26.00
CA ALA A 82 -1.99 -14.73 -26.60
C ALA A 82 -2.26 -13.26 -26.98
N HIS A 83 -1.76 -12.30 -26.18
CA HIS A 83 -2.16 -10.89 -26.26
C HIS A 83 -0.99 -9.91 -26.39
N GLY A 84 0.26 -10.39 -26.34
CA GLY A 84 1.44 -9.54 -26.35
C GLY A 84 1.69 -8.83 -25.00
N ALA A 85 2.63 -7.89 -25.01
CA ALA A 85 3.18 -7.29 -23.79
C ALA A 85 2.40 -6.08 -23.27
N GLY A 86 1.55 -5.43 -24.08
CA GLY A 86 0.88 -4.18 -23.71
C GLY A 86 -0.54 -4.11 -24.24
N ALA A 87 -1.40 -3.31 -23.59
CA ALA A 87 -2.79 -3.13 -24.03
C ALA A 87 -2.91 -2.32 -25.33
N GLY A 88 -1.90 -1.52 -25.68
CA GLY A 88 -1.87 -0.76 -26.94
C GLY A 88 -2.72 0.51 -26.98
N GLY A 89 -3.51 0.80 -25.95
CA GLY A 89 -4.31 2.02 -25.90
C GLY A 89 -5.03 2.24 -24.56
N THR A 90 -5.83 3.31 -24.50
CA THR A 90 -6.66 3.61 -23.32
C THR A 90 -7.85 2.65 -23.26
N ARG A 91 -8.58 2.61 -22.13
CA ARG A 91 -9.79 1.76 -22.00
C ARG A 91 -10.78 1.97 -23.16
N ASN A 92 -10.96 3.21 -23.61
CA ASN A 92 -11.89 3.54 -24.69
C ASN A 92 -11.31 3.32 -26.10
N ILE A 93 -9.98 3.37 -26.25
CA ILE A 93 -9.31 3.26 -27.55
C ILE A 93 -8.52 1.96 -27.58
N SER A 94 -9.19 0.86 -27.96
CA SER A 94 -8.62 -0.49 -28.14
C SER A 94 -7.90 -1.14 -26.93
N GLY A 95 -7.83 -0.48 -25.77
CA GLY A 95 -7.11 -1.01 -24.61
C GLY A 95 -7.91 -1.92 -23.68
N THR A 96 -9.22 -2.06 -23.89
CA THR A 96 -10.05 -2.97 -23.08
C THR A 96 -10.09 -4.36 -23.71
N SER A 97 -9.46 -5.33 -23.05
CA SER A 97 -9.59 -6.75 -23.40
C SER A 97 -10.65 -7.46 -22.54
N PRO A 98 -11.16 -8.64 -22.93
CA PRO A 98 -12.07 -9.43 -22.11
C PRO A 98 -11.54 -9.73 -20.69
N LEU A 99 -10.22 -9.88 -20.54
CA LEU A 99 -9.57 -10.09 -19.24
C LEU A 99 -9.82 -8.92 -18.27
N HIS A 100 -9.95 -7.68 -18.77
CA HIS A 100 -10.24 -6.53 -17.91
C HIS A 100 -11.63 -6.66 -17.30
N ALA A 101 -12.63 -6.99 -18.11
CA ALA A 101 -14.00 -7.18 -17.65
C ALA A 101 -14.11 -8.38 -16.68
N GLU A 102 -13.38 -9.47 -16.98
CA GLU A 102 -13.33 -10.65 -16.10
C GLU A 102 -12.71 -10.32 -14.74
N LEU A 103 -11.60 -9.57 -14.72
CA LEU A 103 -10.98 -9.14 -13.46
C LEU A 103 -11.86 -8.14 -12.69
N GLU A 104 -12.52 -7.20 -13.37
CA GLU A 104 -13.49 -6.28 -12.73
C GLU A 104 -14.66 -7.06 -12.09
N ALA A 105 -15.18 -8.08 -12.77
CA ALA A 105 -16.22 -8.94 -12.21
C ALA A 105 -15.72 -9.79 -11.03
N GLU A 106 -14.51 -10.35 -11.11
CA GLU A 106 -13.90 -11.10 -10.02
C GLU A 106 -13.69 -10.20 -8.78
N LEU A 107 -13.20 -8.97 -8.96
CA LEU A 107 -13.02 -8.00 -7.89
C LEU A 107 -14.36 -7.59 -7.25
N ALA A 108 -15.37 -7.31 -8.05
CA ALA A 108 -16.72 -7.01 -7.56
C ALA A 108 -17.26 -8.16 -6.71
N GLY A 109 -17.15 -9.40 -7.23
CA GLY A 109 -17.56 -10.61 -6.51
C GLY A 109 -16.74 -10.90 -5.25
N TRP A 110 -15.45 -10.57 -5.25
CA TRP A 110 -14.57 -10.76 -4.09
C TRP A 110 -14.98 -9.87 -2.91
N HIS A 111 -15.41 -8.65 -3.20
CA HIS A 111 -15.86 -7.67 -2.20
C HIS A 111 -17.37 -7.68 -1.93
N GLY A 112 -18.13 -8.53 -2.63
CA GLY A 112 -19.60 -8.53 -2.54
C GLY A 112 -20.22 -7.21 -3.00
N LYS A 113 -19.61 -6.53 -3.99
CA LYS A 113 -20.07 -5.26 -4.53
C LYS A 113 -20.71 -5.43 -5.91
N PRO A 114 -21.66 -4.56 -6.31
CA PRO A 114 -22.27 -4.61 -7.63
C PRO A 114 -21.28 -4.46 -8.80
N ALA A 115 -20.23 -3.66 -8.63
CA ALA A 115 -19.23 -3.44 -9.67
C ALA A 115 -17.85 -3.11 -9.09
N ALA A 116 -16.82 -3.26 -9.92
CA ALA A 116 -15.47 -2.78 -9.65
C ALA A 116 -14.83 -2.18 -10.92
N LEU A 117 -13.78 -1.39 -10.74
CA LEU A 117 -13.13 -0.65 -11.81
C LEU A 117 -11.61 -0.63 -11.64
N LEU A 118 -10.88 -1.02 -12.69
CA LEU A 118 -9.42 -1.12 -12.67
C LEU A 118 -8.71 0.20 -12.97
N PHE A 119 -7.59 0.41 -12.28
CA PHE A 119 -6.66 1.52 -12.46
C PHE A 119 -5.21 1.01 -12.55
N GLY A 120 -4.31 1.83 -13.09
CA GLY A 120 -2.89 1.48 -13.23
C GLY A 120 -2.14 1.23 -11.91
N SER A 121 -2.64 1.77 -10.79
CA SER A 121 -2.10 1.54 -9.44
C SER A 121 -3.15 1.90 -8.37
N GLY A 122 -2.95 1.42 -7.13
CA GLY A 122 -3.78 1.86 -6.00
C GLY A 122 -3.69 3.36 -5.73
N TYR A 123 -2.53 3.99 -6.00
CA TYR A 123 -2.41 5.45 -5.92
C TYR A 123 -3.39 6.14 -6.87
N MET A 124 -3.44 5.68 -8.14
CA MET A 124 -4.34 6.25 -9.14
C MET A 124 -5.82 5.97 -8.81
N ALA A 125 -6.14 4.78 -8.30
CA ALA A 125 -7.49 4.44 -7.87
C ALA A 125 -7.98 5.41 -6.78
N ASN A 126 -7.22 5.55 -5.69
CA ASN A 126 -7.49 6.51 -4.62
C ASN A 126 -7.65 7.94 -5.16
N GLN A 127 -6.61 8.46 -5.83
CA GLN A 127 -6.58 9.84 -6.30
C GLN A 127 -7.76 10.16 -7.22
N ALA A 128 -8.02 9.31 -8.22
CA ALA A 128 -9.00 9.57 -9.26
C ALA A 128 -10.44 9.34 -8.78
N ALA A 129 -10.68 8.28 -8.00
CA ALA A 129 -12.01 7.99 -7.46
C ALA A 129 -12.46 9.02 -6.42
N LEU A 130 -11.59 9.37 -5.47
CA LEU A 130 -11.91 10.40 -4.48
C LEU A 130 -12.15 11.75 -5.14
N LEU A 131 -11.31 12.15 -6.10
CA LEU A 131 -11.53 13.40 -6.83
C LEU A 131 -12.89 13.40 -7.55
N ALA A 132 -13.23 12.32 -8.26
CA ALA A 132 -14.49 12.21 -8.99
C ALA A 132 -15.69 12.29 -8.05
N LEU A 133 -15.73 11.44 -7.01
CA LEU A 133 -16.87 11.36 -6.08
C LEU A 133 -17.05 12.63 -5.24
N LEU A 134 -15.95 13.22 -4.75
CA LEU A 134 -16.02 14.46 -3.96
C LEU A 134 -16.39 15.69 -4.78
N ALA A 135 -16.22 15.64 -6.10
CA ALA A 135 -16.68 16.69 -7.02
C ALA A 135 -18.12 16.45 -7.53
N ALA A 136 -18.72 15.29 -7.26
CA ALA A 136 -20.00 14.90 -7.83
C ALA A 136 -21.18 15.73 -7.30
N LEU A 137 -21.14 16.11 -6.02
CA LEU A 137 -22.19 16.90 -5.38
C LEU A 137 -21.66 18.25 -4.90
N PRO A 138 -22.37 19.36 -5.14
CA PRO A 138 -22.02 20.65 -4.58
C PRO A 138 -22.01 20.61 -3.04
N GLY A 139 -21.00 21.23 -2.43
CA GLY A 139 -20.92 21.35 -0.97
C GLY A 139 -20.48 20.07 -0.24
N MET A 140 -19.99 19.04 -0.94
CA MET A 140 -19.40 17.85 -0.32
C MET A 140 -18.42 18.20 0.80
N GLN A 141 -18.54 17.47 1.92
CA GLN A 141 -17.59 17.53 3.02
C GLN A 141 -16.93 16.16 3.18
N VAL A 142 -15.60 16.14 3.35
CA VAL A 142 -14.84 14.91 3.57
C VAL A 142 -14.14 14.93 4.93
N PHE A 143 -14.33 13.86 5.68
CA PHE A 143 -13.76 13.59 7.00
C PHE A 143 -12.61 12.60 6.82
N SER A 144 -11.40 13.13 6.70
CA SER A 144 -10.18 12.36 6.44
C SER A 144 -9.49 11.99 7.75
N ASP A 145 -9.16 10.72 7.94
CA ASP A 145 -8.23 10.33 9.00
C ASP A 145 -6.90 11.08 8.82
N ALA A 146 -6.29 11.51 9.93
CA ALA A 146 -5.04 12.25 9.94
C ALA A 146 -3.85 11.49 9.32
N MET A 147 -3.92 10.17 9.23
CA MET A 147 -2.86 9.30 8.72
C MET A 147 -3.18 8.68 7.36
N ASN A 148 -4.25 9.12 6.70
CA ASN A 148 -4.58 8.69 5.34
C ASN A 148 -3.40 8.82 4.39
N HIS A 149 -3.26 7.82 3.52
CA HIS A 149 -2.20 7.75 2.53
C HIS A 149 -2.19 8.97 1.59
N ALA A 150 -0.99 9.29 1.08
CA ALA A 150 -0.77 10.44 0.21
C ALA A 150 -1.67 10.43 -1.06
N SER A 151 -2.02 9.26 -1.58
CA SER A 151 -2.94 9.13 -2.73
C SER A 151 -4.34 9.66 -2.41
N MET A 152 -4.85 9.35 -1.22
CA MET A 152 -6.15 9.81 -0.76
C MET A 152 -6.12 11.32 -0.54
N ILE A 153 -5.08 11.81 0.15
CA ILE A 153 -4.85 13.25 0.40
C ILE A 153 -4.79 14.04 -0.91
N ASP A 154 -4.11 13.53 -1.94
CA ASP A 154 -3.97 14.19 -3.24
C ASP A 154 -5.32 14.28 -3.98
N GLY A 155 -6.11 13.21 -3.98
CA GLY A 155 -7.48 13.23 -4.52
C GLY A 155 -8.37 14.26 -3.81
N MET A 156 -8.38 14.22 -2.47
CA MET A 156 -9.14 15.16 -1.64
C MET A 156 -8.71 16.62 -1.82
N ARG A 157 -7.40 16.88 -1.90
CA ARG A 157 -6.85 18.24 -2.05
C ARG A 157 -7.24 18.92 -3.36
N ARG A 158 -7.43 18.13 -4.42
CA ARG A 158 -7.81 18.62 -5.76
C ARG A 158 -9.32 18.78 -5.92
N SER A 159 -10.10 18.14 -5.05
CA SER A 159 -11.56 18.24 -5.05
C SER A 159 -12.02 19.60 -4.50
N PRO A 160 -13.24 20.07 -4.85
CA PRO A 160 -13.83 21.27 -4.25
C PRO A 160 -14.37 21.02 -2.83
N ALA A 161 -14.34 19.78 -2.34
CA ALA A 161 -14.94 19.41 -1.06
C ALA A 161 -14.25 20.10 0.13
N LYS A 162 -15.06 20.48 1.12
CA LYS A 162 -14.55 20.98 2.40
C LYS A 162 -13.94 19.82 3.18
N ARG A 163 -12.71 19.99 3.66
CA ARG A 163 -11.93 18.93 4.33
C ARG A 163 -11.91 19.13 5.83
N HIS A 164 -12.23 18.06 6.55
CA HIS A 164 -12.18 17.93 8.00
C HIS A 164 -11.19 16.81 8.33
N ILE A 165 -10.14 17.11 9.10
CA ILE A 165 -9.13 16.10 9.48
C ILE A 165 -9.44 15.67 10.92
N TRP A 166 -9.82 14.40 11.10
CA TRP A 166 -10.02 13.85 12.44
C TRP A 166 -8.74 13.14 12.92
N ARG A 167 -8.62 13.01 14.24
CA ARG A 167 -7.43 12.41 14.86
C ARG A 167 -7.44 10.92 14.53
N HIS A 168 -6.28 10.38 14.24
CA HIS A 168 -6.12 9.01 13.78
C HIS A 168 -6.86 7.99 14.67
N ASN A 169 -7.77 7.22 14.08
CA ASN A 169 -8.60 6.22 14.77
C ASN A 169 -9.40 6.75 16.00
N ASP A 170 -9.57 8.07 16.14
CA ASP A 170 -10.34 8.70 17.22
C ASP A 170 -11.79 8.99 16.81
N LEU A 171 -12.66 8.04 17.13
CA LEU A 171 -14.10 8.10 16.84
C LEU A 171 -14.81 9.26 17.54
N ALA A 172 -14.34 9.68 18.72
CA ALA A 172 -14.97 10.78 19.45
C ALA A 172 -14.73 12.12 18.72
N HIS A 173 -13.50 12.32 18.22
CA HIS A 173 -13.19 13.49 17.40
C HIS A 173 -13.88 13.45 16.03
N LEU A 174 -13.98 12.26 15.40
CA LEU A 174 -14.77 12.10 14.18
C LEU A 174 -16.23 12.50 14.40
N GLU A 175 -16.85 12.01 15.47
CA GLU A 175 -18.23 12.36 15.82
C GLU A 175 -18.41 13.85 16.13
N GLU A 176 -17.45 14.47 16.83
CA GLU A 176 -17.45 15.92 17.08
C GLU A 176 -17.49 16.72 15.78
N LEU A 177 -16.64 16.37 14.80
CA LEU A 177 -16.58 17.05 13.50
C LEU A 177 -17.85 16.80 12.68
N LEU A 178 -18.39 15.58 12.69
CA LEU A 178 -19.63 15.24 11.99
C LEU A 178 -20.83 16.02 12.56
N ARG A 179 -20.92 16.15 13.88
CA ARG A 179 -21.99 16.92 14.56
C ARG A 179 -21.90 18.41 14.28
N ALA A 180 -20.68 18.95 14.13
CA ALA A 180 -20.46 20.36 13.82
C ALA A 180 -20.67 20.71 12.33
N ALA A 181 -20.75 19.70 11.46
CA ALA A 181 -21.00 19.90 10.04
C ALA A 181 -22.48 20.22 9.77
N ASP A 182 -22.73 20.89 8.64
CA ASP A 182 -24.09 21.12 8.15
C ASP A 182 -24.81 19.77 7.93
N PRO A 183 -25.93 19.49 8.63
CA PRO A 183 -26.66 18.25 8.47
C PRO A 183 -27.11 17.99 7.02
N ALA A 184 -27.42 19.05 6.26
CA ALA A 184 -27.89 18.96 4.88
C ALA A 184 -26.76 18.80 3.85
N ALA A 185 -25.51 19.04 4.24
CA ALA A 185 -24.39 18.84 3.33
C ALA A 185 -24.12 17.34 3.12
N PRO A 186 -23.79 16.91 1.89
CA PRO A 186 -23.40 15.53 1.64
C PRO A 186 -22.00 15.27 2.19
N LYS A 187 -21.79 14.10 2.79
CA LYS A 187 -20.62 13.78 3.61
C LYS A 187 -19.93 12.50 3.15
N MET A 188 -18.61 12.45 3.29
CA MET A 188 -17.81 11.24 3.10
C MET A 188 -16.80 11.08 4.24
N ILE A 189 -16.71 9.90 4.84
CA ILE A 189 -15.67 9.51 5.80
C ILE A 189 -14.65 8.66 5.05
N ALA A 190 -13.39 9.12 5.01
CA ALA A 190 -12.31 8.47 4.28
C ALA A 190 -11.22 8.00 5.24
N PHE A 191 -10.88 6.71 5.20
CA PHE A 191 -9.94 6.07 6.12
C PHE A 191 -9.26 4.83 5.50
N GLU A 192 -8.18 4.34 6.14
CA GLU A 192 -7.55 3.06 5.82
C GLU A 192 -8.04 1.97 6.80
N SER A 193 -8.21 0.75 6.31
CA SER A 193 -8.51 -0.41 7.17
C SER A 193 -7.28 -0.87 7.95
N VAL A 194 -6.11 -0.95 7.31
CA VAL A 194 -4.81 -1.27 7.90
C VAL A 194 -3.83 -0.17 7.51
N TYR A 195 -3.37 0.62 8.47
CA TYR A 195 -2.53 1.76 8.17
C TYR A 195 -1.11 1.32 7.84
N SER A 196 -0.61 1.86 6.74
CA SER A 196 0.61 1.35 6.10
C SER A 196 1.87 1.39 6.98
N MET A 197 2.01 2.33 7.93
CA MET A 197 3.26 2.57 8.67
C MET A 197 3.19 2.17 10.16
N GLU A 198 2.02 2.24 10.78
CA GLU A 198 1.75 1.94 12.18
C GLU A 198 1.40 0.47 12.34
N GLY A 199 0.67 -0.08 11.36
CA GLY A 199 0.21 -1.45 11.38
C GLY A 199 -0.93 -1.69 12.38
N ASP A 200 -1.64 -0.66 12.78
CA ASP A 200 -2.92 -0.75 13.47
C ASP A 200 -4.08 -0.91 12.46
N VAL A 201 -5.30 -1.08 12.98
CA VAL A 201 -6.48 -1.45 12.22
C VAL A 201 -7.64 -0.55 12.65
N ALA A 202 -8.35 0.04 11.67
CA ALA A 202 -9.49 0.90 11.95
C ALA A 202 -10.68 0.12 12.57
N PRO A 203 -11.48 0.76 13.45
CA PRO A 203 -12.69 0.17 14.00
C PRO A 203 -13.87 0.28 13.00
N LEU A 204 -13.86 -0.53 11.93
CA LEU A 204 -14.77 -0.41 10.78
C LEU A 204 -16.25 -0.27 11.16
N HIS A 205 -16.79 -1.16 12.00
CA HIS A 205 -18.19 -1.09 12.40
C HIS A 205 -18.57 0.22 13.07
N ALA A 206 -17.71 0.73 13.96
CA ALA A 206 -17.99 1.97 14.66
C ALA A 206 -17.88 3.20 13.75
N ILE A 207 -16.99 3.16 12.74
CA ILE A 207 -16.96 4.18 11.68
C ILE A 207 -18.25 4.13 10.84
N CYS A 208 -18.69 2.93 10.45
CA CYS A 208 -19.98 2.76 9.74
C CYS A 208 -21.16 3.23 10.60
N ASP A 209 -21.16 3.00 11.92
CA ASP A 209 -22.23 3.45 12.82
C ASP A 209 -22.34 4.99 12.84
N LEU A 210 -21.20 5.70 12.76
CA LEU A 210 -21.18 7.15 12.61
C LEU A 210 -21.61 7.57 11.20
N ALA A 211 -21.19 6.84 10.17
CA ALA A 211 -21.60 7.09 8.80
C ALA A 211 -23.13 7.03 8.64
N ASP A 212 -23.75 5.96 9.16
CA ASP A 212 -25.21 5.77 9.16
C ASP A 212 -25.92 6.88 9.97
N ARG A 213 -25.36 7.25 11.13
CA ARG A 213 -25.97 8.26 12.03
C ARG A 213 -25.97 9.67 11.43
N TYR A 214 -24.92 10.03 10.68
CA TYR A 214 -24.70 11.38 10.17
C TYR A 214 -24.91 11.50 8.66
N ASP A 215 -25.48 10.47 8.02
CA ASP A 215 -25.72 10.38 6.58
C ASP A 215 -24.45 10.68 5.76
N ALA A 216 -23.45 9.83 5.95
CA ALA A 216 -22.16 9.94 5.28
C ALA A 216 -21.80 8.66 4.53
N ILE A 217 -21.15 8.84 3.38
CA ILE A 217 -20.57 7.76 2.59
C ILE A 217 -19.26 7.30 3.23
N THR A 218 -18.98 6.00 3.23
CA THR A 218 -17.70 5.44 3.65
C THR A 218 -16.80 5.14 2.47
N TYR A 219 -15.56 5.63 2.53
CA TYR A 219 -14.48 5.31 1.61
C TYR A 219 -13.35 4.63 2.39
N CYS A 220 -13.19 3.33 2.20
CA CYS A 220 -12.22 2.52 2.93
C CYS A 220 -11.11 2.03 1.99
N ASP A 221 -9.88 2.44 2.27
CA ASP A 221 -8.68 1.92 1.63
C ASP A 221 -8.28 0.59 2.31
N GLU A 222 -8.34 -0.50 1.56
CA GLU A 222 -7.98 -1.87 1.98
C GLU A 222 -6.67 -2.34 1.34
N VAL A 223 -5.83 -1.43 0.84
CA VAL A 223 -4.58 -1.72 0.12
C VAL A 223 -3.61 -2.62 0.91
N HIS A 224 -3.55 -2.45 2.23
CA HIS A 224 -2.71 -3.26 3.12
C HIS A 224 -3.45 -4.45 3.74
N ALA A 225 -4.66 -4.73 3.30
CA ALA A 225 -5.49 -5.80 3.83
C ALA A 225 -5.93 -6.81 2.77
N VAL A 226 -6.18 -6.35 1.54
CA VAL A 226 -6.58 -7.21 0.42
C VAL A 226 -5.53 -8.28 0.16
N GLY A 227 -6.03 -9.50 0.03
CA GLY A 227 -5.29 -10.74 -0.03
C GLY A 227 -4.87 -11.31 1.33
N LEU A 228 -5.02 -10.60 2.46
CA LEU A 228 -4.39 -10.99 3.74
C LEU A 228 -5.38 -11.32 4.86
N TYR A 229 -6.54 -10.65 4.89
CA TYR A 229 -7.53 -10.79 5.97
C TYR A 229 -8.87 -11.27 5.43
N GLY A 230 -9.62 -11.93 6.31
CA GLY A 230 -10.89 -12.56 5.98
C GLY A 230 -10.74 -13.99 5.43
N PRO A 231 -11.84 -14.76 5.39
CA PRO A 231 -11.85 -16.14 4.93
C PRO A 231 -11.41 -16.30 3.48
N SER A 232 -11.77 -15.36 2.59
CA SER A 232 -11.36 -15.38 1.18
C SER A 232 -10.23 -14.37 0.87
N GLY A 233 -9.76 -13.65 1.89
CA GLY A 233 -8.70 -12.66 1.72
C GLY A 233 -9.21 -11.30 1.24
N ALA A 234 -10.52 -11.03 1.26
CA ALA A 234 -11.05 -9.77 0.70
C ALA A 234 -10.74 -8.54 1.55
N GLY A 235 -10.24 -8.68 2.78
CA GLY A 235 -9.77 -7.57 3.61
C GLY A 235 -10.31 -7.60 5.04
N ILE A 236 -10.10 -6.51 5.77
CA ILE A 236 -10.61 -6.33 7.13
C ILE A 236 -12.13 -6.27 7.13
N ALA A 237 -12.74 -5.63 6.13
CA ALA A 237 -14.18 -5.58 6.00
C ALA A 237 -14.80 -6.98 5.84
N GLU A 238 -14.11 -7.92 5.20
CA GLU A 238 -14.54 -9.33 5.16
C GLU A 238 -14.32 -10.03 6.50
N ARG A 239 -13.14 -9.83 7.11
CA ARG A 239 -12.80 -10.39 8.43
C ARG A 239 -13.84 -10.04 9.50
N ASP A 240 -14.28 -8.79 9.50
CA ASP A 240 -15.17 -8.24 10.52
C ASP A 240 -16.65 -8.37 10.14
N GLY A 241 -16.98 -8.76 8.90
CA GLY A 241 -18.36 -8.80 8.41
C GLY A 241 -18.94 -7.42 8.11
N ALA A 242 -18.09 -6.42 7.89
CA ALA A 242 -18.46 -5.04 7.58
C ALA A 242 -18.55 -4.73 6.08
N ALA A 243 -18.15 -5.64 5.18
CA ALA A 243 -18.06 -5.39 3.73
C ALA A 243 -19.35 -4.79 3.11
N ALA A 244 -20.53 -5.26 3.55
CA ALA A 244 -21.80 -4.73 3.06
C ALA A 244 -22.06 -3.28 3.48
N ARG A 245 -21.49 -2.82 4.61
CA ARG A 245 -21.67 -1.48 5.18
C ARG A 245 -20.65 -0.44 4.66
N ILE A 246 -19.61 -0.88 3.97
CA ILE A 246 -18.62 0.01 3.37
C ILE A 246 -19.07 0.38 1.96
N ASP A 247 -19.26 1.65 1.63
CA ASP A 247 -19.83 2.04 0.33
C ASP A 247 -18.81 1.90 -0.82
N VAL A 248 -17.57 2.36 -0.58
CA VAL A 248 -16.46 2.25 -1.53
C VAL A 248 -15.28 1.55 -0.86
N ILE A 249 -14.84 0.44 -1.46
CA ILE A 249 -13.60 -0.24 -1.12
C ILE A 249 -12.57 0.08 -2.19
N GLU A 250 -11.44 0.64 -1.80
CA GLU A 250 -10.26 0.78 -2.66
C GLU A 250 -9.23 -0.30 -2.32
N GLY A 251 -8.57 -0.84 -3.33
CA GLY A 251 -7.56 -1.87 -3.12
C GLY A 251 -6.47 -1.87 -4.19
N THR A 252 -5.37 -2.55 -3.88
CA THR A 252 -4.26 -2.72 -4.82
C THR A 252 -4.10 -4.16 -5.28
N LEU A 253 -3.57 -4.31 -6.49
CA LEU A 253 -3.10 -5.59 -7.01
C LEU A 253 -1.60 -5.82 -6.74
N ALA A 254 -0.89 -4.84 -6.16
CA ALA A 254 0.56 -4.84 -6.05
C ALA A 254 1.14 -5.41 -4.74
N LYS A 255 0.28 -5.80 -3.80
CA LYS A 255 0.69 -6.22 -2.44
C LYS A 255 0.34 -7.67 -2.15
N GLY A 256 -0.76 -7.94 -1.44
CA GLY A 256 -1.22 -9.31 -1.19
C GLY A 256 -1.42 -10.12 -2.48
N VAL A 257 -1.88 -9.46 -3.55
CA VAL A 257 -2.07 -10.06 -4.89
C VAL A 257 -0.76 -10.20 -5.68
N GLY A 258 0.29 -9.44 -5.34
CA GLY A 258 1.67 -9.66 -5.84
C GLY A 258 1.98 -9.22 -7.29
N VAL A 259 1.13 -8.41 -7.92
CA VAL A 259 1.31 -7.93 -9.32
C VAL A 259 1.37 -6.40 -9.42
N VAL A 260 0.59 -5.75 -10.30
CA VAL A 260 0.48 -4.30 -10.39
C VAL A 260 -0.94 -3.90 -10.76
N GLY A 261 -1.38 -2.73 -10.26
CA GLY A 261 -2.71 -2.20 -10.48
C GLY A 261 -3.38 -1.74 -9.19
N GLY A 262 -4.52 -1.09 -9.34
CA GLY A 262 -5.44 -0.74 -8.26
C GLY A 262 -6.87 -0.84 -8.75
N TYR A 263 -7.82 -0.75 -7.83
CA TYR A 263 -9.23 -0.80 -8.17
C TYR A 263 -10.08 -0.12 -7.11
N VAL A 264 -11.30 0.23 -7.49
CA VAL A 264 -12.39 0.49 -6.54
C VAL A 264 -13.51 -0.51 -6.76
N ALA A 265 -14.19 -0.93 -5.70
CA ALA A 265 -15.40 -1.74 -5.74
C ALA A 265 -16.51 -1.01 -4.96
N ALA A 266 -17.66 -0.79 -5.61
CA ALA A 266 -18.76 0.03 -5.07
C ALA A 266 -20.08 -0.27 -5.79
N GLY A 267 -21.10 0.57 -5.56
CA GLY A 267 -22.32 0.59 -6.36
C GLY A 267 -22.05 0.74 -7.87
N ALA A 268 -22.87 0.10 -8.69
CA ALA A 268 -22.67 0.06 -10.15
C ALA A 268 -22.77 1.46 -10.78
N ASP A 269 -23.68 2.28 -10.27
CA ASP A 269 -23.86 3.68 -10.62
C ASP A 269 -22.63 4.54 -10.26
N TRP A 270 -22.03 4.32 -9.09
CA TRP A 270 -20.83 5.06 -8.67
C TRP A 270 -19.60 4.64 -9.46
N VAL A 271 -19.45 3.33 -9.71
CA VAL A 271 -18.40 2.80 -10.57
C VAL A 271 -18.54 3.34 -12.00
N ASP A 272 -19.75 3.40 -12.56
CA ASP A 272 -19.99 4.00 -13.87
C ASP A 272 -19.68 5.51 -13.87
N TYR A 273 -20.10 6.23 -12.83
CA TYR A 273 -19.78 7.65 -12.68
C TYR A 273 -18.27 7.90 -12.68
N ILE A 274 -17.51 7.14 -11.88
CA ILE A 274 -16.04 7.22 -11.86
C ILE A 274 -15.47 6.86 -13.24
N ARG A 275 -15.96 5.77 -13.86
CA ARG A 275 -15.54 5.34 -15.21
C ARG A 275 -15.70 6.46 -16.25
N SER A 276 -16.75 7.25 -16.10
CA SER A 276 -17.17 8.26 -17.08
C SER A 276 -16.62 9.66 -16.81
N THR A 277 -16.05 9.93 -15.63
CA THR A 277 -15.61 11.28 -15.23
C THR A 277 -14.15 11.35 -14.77
N ALA A 278 -13.56 10.25 -14.32
CA ALA A 278 -12.23 10.25 -13.72
C ALA A 278 -11.13 10.35 -14.79
N GLY A 279 -10.56 11.54 -14.98
CA GLY A 279 -9.50 11.78 -15.97
C GLY A 279 -8.26 10.89 -15.79
N GLY A 280 -7.93 10.51 -14.55
CA GLY A 280 -6.83 9.59 -14.23
C GLY A 280 -7.04 8.14 -14.72
N LEU A 281 -8.27 7.78 -15.10
CA LEU A 281 -8.61 6.52 -15.77
C LEU A 281 -8.73 6.69 -17.29
N ILE A 282 -9.41 7.75 -17.72
CA ILE A 282 -9.80 7.94 -19.13
C ILE A 282 -8.57 8.22 -20.02
N PHE A 283 -7.64 9.03 -19.53
CA PHE A 283 -6.52 9.56 -20.34
C PHE A 283 -5.19 8.82 -20.08
N THR A 284 -5.26 7.54 -19.73
CA THR A 284 -4.09 6.68 -19.53
C THR A 284 -4.25 5.36 -20.27
N THR A 285 -3.12 4.74 -20.65
CA THR A 285 -3.09 3.41 -21.24
C THR A 285 -3.63 2.39 -20.23
N ALA A 286 -4.45 1.44 -20.71
CA ALA A 286 -4.98 0.37 -19.88
C ALA A 286 -3.87 -0.57 -19.37
N LEU A 287 -4.16 -1.32 -18.30
CA LEU A 287 -3.22 -2.31 -17.76
C LEU A 287 -2.87 -3.35 -18.83
N PRO A 288 -1.60 -3.78 -18.95
CA PRO A 288 -1.24 -4.82 -19.89
C PRO A 288 -2.03 -6.12 -19.63
N PRO A 289 -2.57 -6.80 -20.65
CA PRO A 289 -3.29 -8.07 -20.48
C PRO A 289 -2.53 -9.14 -19.66
N PRO A 290 -1.19 -9.30 -19.79
CA PRO A 290 -0.44 -10.20 -18.93
C PRO A 290 -0.55 -9.89 -17.42
N ASN A 291 -0.54 -8.61 -17.05
CA ASN A 291 -0.69 -8.19 -15.66
C ASN A 291 -2.13 -8.42 -15.15
N VAL A 292 -3.13 -8.24 -16.02
CA VAL A 292 -4.54 -8.51 -15.70
C VAL A 292 -4.75 -10.02 -15.48
N ALA A 293 -4.24 -10.88 -16.36
CA ALA A 293 -4.29 -12.33 -16.21
C ALA A 293 -3.57 -12.81 -14.93
N ALA A 294 -2.41 -12.23 -14.64
CA ALA A 294 -1.65 -12.51 -13.42
C ALA A 294 -2.46 -12.16 -12.15
N ALA A 295 -3.10 -10.99 -12.13
CA ALA A 295 -3.94 -10.56 -11.02
C ALA A 295 -5.12 -11.51 -10.81
N LEU A 296 -5.79 -11.89 -11.90
CA LEU A 296 -6.93 -12.79 -11.88
C LEU A 296 -6.57 -14.17 -11.32
N ALA A 297 -5.46 -14.76 -11.81
CA ALA A 297 -4.96 -16.04 -11.29
C ALA A 297 -4.56 -15.95 -9.81
N SER A 298 -3.96 -14.83 -9.40
CA SER A 298 -3.57 -14.59 -8.01
C SER A 298 -4.79 -14.50 -7.09
N ILE A 299 -5.79 -13.69 -7.43
CA ILE A 299 -7.02 -13.52 -6.65
C ILE A 299 -7.77 -14.85 -6.52
N ARG A 300 -7.96 -15.59 -7.62
CA ARG A 300 -8.63 -16.89 -7.60
C ARG A 300 -7.94 -17.90 -6.69
N HIS A 301 -6.61 -17.91 -6.68
CA HIS A 301 -5.84 -18.75 -5.77
C HIS A 301 -6.02 -18.31 -4.31
N ILE A 302 -5.82 -17.02 -4.01
CA ILE A 302 -5.95 -16.47 -2.64
C ILE A 302 -7.36 -16.72 -2.06
N ARG A 303 -8.38 -16.60 -2.91
CA ARG A 303 -9.80 -16.75 -2.53
C ARG A 303 -10.15 -18.16 -2.08
N THR A 304 -9.42 -19.17 -2.57
CA THR A 304 -9.68 -20.59 -2.33
C THR A 304 -8.65 -21.25 -1.42
N ASP A 305 -7.43 -20.72 -1.33
CA ASP A 305 -6.35 -21.23 -0.49
C ASP A 305 -5.86 -20.18 0.52
N GLY A 306 -6.16 -20.41 1.80
CA GLY A 306 -5.74 -19.56 2.91
C GLY A 306 -4.38 -19.92 3.53
N ALA A 307 -3.68 -20.95 3.06
CA ALA A 307 -2.47 -21.46 3.71
C ALA A 307 -1.36 -20.39 3.77
N LEU A 308 -1.13 -19.66 2.69
CA LEU A 308 -0.14 -18.58 2.65
C LEU A 308 -0.52 -17.44 3.62
N ARG A 309 -1.81 -17.06 3.70
CA ARG A 309 -2.26 -16.03 4.65
C ARG A 309 -2.03 -16.46 6.09
N GLY A 310 -2.45 -17.69 6.43
CA GLY A 310 -2.26 -18.25 7.77
C GLY A 310 -0.79 -18.29 8.16
N ARG A 311 0.08 -18.74 7.24
CA ARG A 311 1.53 -18.77 7.45
C ARG A 311 2.13 -17.38 7.60
N MET A 312 1.69 -16.40 6.81
CA MET A 312 2.14 -15.00 6.94
C MET A 312 1.81 -14.45 8.34
N MET A 313 0.59 -14.67 8.83
CA MET A 313 0.19 -14.23 10.18
C MET A 313 1.04 -14.90 11.27
N GLN A 314 1.31 -16.20 11.13
CA GLN A 314 2.22 -16.94 12.03
C GLN A 314 3.63 -16.35 12.01
N ARG A 315 4.18 -16.04 10.83
CA ARG A 315 5.53 -15.44 10.70
C ARG A 315 5.60 -14.02 11.27
N ALA A 316 4.56 -13.21 11.08
CA ALA A 316 4.48 -11.90 11.70
C ALA A 316 4.43 -12.00 13.24
N ALA A 317 3.65 -12.93 13.78
CA ALA A 317 3.59 -13.17 15.23
C ALA A 317 4.93 -13.69 15.79
N ALA A 318 5.57 -14.64 15.10
CA ALA A 318 6.88 -15.17 15.48
C ALA A 318 7.96 -14.07 15.47
N LEU A 319 7.97 -13.21 14.45
CA LEU A 319 8.88 -12.06 14.39
C LEU A 319 8.67 -11.10 15.58
N LYS A 320 7.42 -10.74 15.89
CA LYS A 320 7.10 -9.89 17.05
C LYS A 320 7.59 -10.54 18.36
N ALA A 321 7.29 -11.81 18.57
CA ALA A 321 7.72 -12.55 19.77
C ALA A 321 9.25 -12.64 19.89
N ALA A 322 9.97 -12.85 18.78
CA ALA A 322 11.42 -12.91 18.77
C ALA A 322 12.07 -11.54 19.08
N LEU A 323 11.49 -10.44 18.57
CA LEU A 323 11.94 -9.08 18.91
C LEU A 323 11.72 -8.79 20.40
N ASP A 324 10.54 -9.14 20.93
CA ASP A 324 10.18 -8.94 22.34
C ASP A 324 11.10 -9.74 23.27
N ALA A 325 11.36 -11.03 22.95
CA ALA A 325 12.27 -11.89 23.72
C ALA A 325 13.73 -11.39 23.73
N ALA A 326 14.16 -10.70 22.67
CA ALA A 326 15.49 -10.10 22.57
C ALA A 326 15.58 -8.70 23.22
N GLY A 327 14.46 -8.18 23.74
CA GLY A 327 14.38 -6.82 24.29
C GLY A 327 14.60 -5.73 23.23
N LEU A 328 14.25 -5.99 21.97
CA LEU A 328 14.37 -5.01 20.89
C LEU A 328 13.10 -4.15 20.78
N PRO A 329 13.23 -2.85 20.47
CA PRO A 329 12.08 -1.98 20.39
C PRO A 329 11.21 -2.31 19.18
N ARG A 330 9.89 -2.31 19.38
CA ARG A 330 8.90 -2.26 18.30
C ARG A 330 7.71 -1.42 18.74
N LEU A 331 7.03 -0.79 17.80
CA LEU A 331 5.72 -0.19 18.08
C LEU A 331 4.67 -1.30 18.26
N PRO A 332 3.62 -1.07 19.07
CA PRO A 332 2.44 -1.91 19.06
C PRO A 332 1.84 -1.94 17.65
N SER A 333 1.51 -3.14 17.15
CA SER A 333 0.81 -3.30 15.88
C SER A 333 -0.10 -4.52 15.93
N ALA A 334 -1.32 -4.39 15.41
CA ALA A 334 -2.31 -5.47 15.35
C ALA A 334 -2.19 -6.29 14.05
N SER A 335 -1.50 -5.74 13.04
CA SER A 335 -1.37 -6.31 11.70
C SER A 335 -0.07 -7.10 11.47
N HIS A 336 0.17 -7.52 10.22
CA HIS A 336 1.41 -8.14 9.75
C HIS A 336 2.60 -7.17 9.62
N ILE A 337 2.38 -5.87 9.81
CA ILE A 337 3.42 -4.83 9.73
C ILE A 337 4.07 -4.69 11.11
N VAL A 338 5.41 -4.69 11.16
CA VAL A 338 6.19 -4.59 12.40
C VAL A 338 7.10 -3.37 12.32
N PRO A 339 6.70 -2.23 12.92
CA PRO A 339 7.51 -1.02 12.92
C PRO A 339 8.54 -1.05 14.05
N ILE A 340 9.80 -0.76 13.75
CA ILE A 340 10.87 -0.58 14.75
C ILE A 340 11.19 0.91 14.84
N PRO A 341 10.93 1.59 15.97
CA PRO A 341 11.18 3.01 16.08
C PRO A 341 12.69 3.29 16.06
N VAL A 342 13.12 4.17 15.17
CA VAL A 342 14.50 4.65 15.08
C VAL A 342 14.47 6.17 14.86
N PRO A 343 14.13 6.96 15.90
CA PRO A 343 14.04 8.42 15.77
C PRO A 343 15.34 9.02 15.24
N GLY A 344 15.20 10.01 14.36
CA GLY A 344 16.30 10.67 13.67
C GLY A 344 16.57 10.05 12.30
N ALA A 345 16.33 10.83 11.24
CA ALA A 345 16.39 10.34 9.87
C ALA A 345 17.78 9.79 9.48
N ASP A 346 18.86 10.45 9.88
CA ASP A 346 20.24 9.98 9.65
C ASP A 346 20.52 8.66 10.37
N ARG A 347 20.07 8.55 11.63
CA ARG A 347 20.19 7.32 12.41
C ARG A 347 19.40 6.19 11.77
N CYS A 348 18.15 6.42 11.38
CA CYS A 348 17.29 5.43 10.73
C CYS A 348 17.91 4.90 9.42
N ARG A 349 18.41 5.80 8.56
CA ARG A 349 19.16 5.41 7.34
C ARG A 349 20.46 4.69 7.66
N GLY A 350 21.22 5.16 8.64
CA GLY A 350 22.46 4.54 9.08
C GLY A 350 22.24 3.10 9.52
N VAL A 351 21.20 2.84 10.33
CA VAL A 351 20.82 1.50 10.76
C VAL A 351 20.44 0.62 9.56
N ALA A 352 19.57 1.09 8.67
CA ALA A 352 19.18 0.33 7.48
C ALA A 352 20.37 0.01 6.56
N ARG A 353 21.28 0.98 6.37
CA ARG A 353 22.51 0.82 5.59
C ARG A 353 23.42 -0.24 6.21
N ARG A 354 23.65 -0.19 7.53
CA ARG A 354 24.48 -1.19 8.24
C ARG A 354 23.87 -2.59 8.15
N LEU A 355 22.55 -2.74 8.28
CA LEU A 355 21.87 -4.02 8.09
C LEU A 355 22.12 -4.59 6.69
N LEU A 356 22.08 -3.75 5.66
CA LEU A 356 22.35 -4.17 4.29
C LEU A 356 23.84 -4.51 4.06
N GLU A 357 24.74 -3.62 4.43
CA GLU A 357 26.19 -3.70 4.14
C GLU A 357 26.89 -4.76 4.99
N GLU A 358 26.63 -4.81 6.30
CA GLU A 358 27.29 -5.72 7.22
C GLU A 358 26.62 -7.11 7.19
N PHE A 359 25.28 -7.15 7.21
CA PHE A 359 24.52 -8.39 7.44
C PHE A 359 23.81 -8.94 6.20
N GLY A 360 23.74 -8.20 5.09
CA GLY A 360 22.98 -8.64 3.91
C GLY A 360 21.47 -8.68 4.16
N LEU A 361 20.96 -7.80 5.03
CA LEU A 361 19.55 -7.69 5.37
C LEU A 361 19.01 -6.34 4.88
N TYR A 362 18.11 -6.38 3.90
CA TYR A 362 17.48 -5.18 3.39
C TYR A 362 16.20 -4.88 4.16
N VAL A 363 16.17 -3.68 4.73
CA VAL A 363 15.02 -3.06 5.39
C VAL A 363 14.87 -1.63 4.90
N THR A 364 13.63 -1.18 4.77
CA THR A 364 13.36 0.20 4.38
C THR A 364 13.33 1.10 5.61
N ALA A 365 14.22 2.10 5.63
CA ALA A 365 14.14 3.24 6.53
C ALA A 365 13.02 4.17 6.09
N ILE A 366 12.02 4.36 6.94
CA ILE A 366 10.88 5.24 6.69
C ILE A 366 11.13 6.58 7.38
N ASN A 367 11.15 7.64 6.57
CA ASN A 367 11.42 9.02 6.99
C ASN A 367 10.33 9.96 6.46
N TYR A 368 10.35 11.22 6.90
CA TYR A 368 9.51 12.28 6.31
C TYR A 368 9.67 12.35 4.78
N PRO A 369 8.57 12.54 4.01
CA PRO A 369 7.20 12.84 4.43
C PRO A 369 6.31 11.62 4.70
N THR A 370 6.84 10.40 4.64
CA THR A 370 6.03 9.19 4.84
C THR A 370 5.57 9.03 6.29
N VAL A 371 6.40 9.43 7.25
CA VAL A 371 6.03 9.53 8.68
C VAL A 371 6.44 10.92 9.21
N PRO A 372 5.78 11.45 10.25
CA PRO A 372 6.19 12.70 10.88
C PRO A 372 7.64 12.68 11.36
N ARG A 373 8.30 13.84 11.32
CA ARG A 373 9.68 13.99 11.82
C ARG A 373 9.76 13.58 13.29
N GLY A 374 10.84 12.90 13.67
CA GLY A 374 11.03 12.36 15.02
C GLY A 374 10.32 11.02 15.28
N THR A 375 9.52 10.53 14.32
CA THR A 375 8.84 9.22 14.39
C THR A 375 9.38 8.24 13.34
N GLU A 376 10.60 8.47 12.87
CA GLU A 376 11.27 7.60 11.90
C GLU A 376 11.37 6.17 12.40
N ARG A 377 11.27 5.21 11.47
CA ARG A 377 11.20 3.78 11.81
C ARG A 377 11.70 2.90 10.69
N LEU A 378 12.17 1.71 11.03
CA LEU A 378 12.28 0.62 10.07
C LEU A 378 10.93 -0.05 9.94
N ARG A 379 10.55 -0.43 8.72
CA ARG A 379 9.30 -1.14 8.46
C ARG A 379 9.60 -2.57 8.03
N LEU A 380 9.24 -3.52 8.90
CA LEU A 380 9.38 -4.95 8.64
C LEU A 380 8.03 -5.58 8.26
N CYS A 381 8.06 -6.51 7.32
CA CYS A 381 6.93 -7.32 6.90
C CYS A 381 7.43 -8.75 6.63
N ALA A 382 7.22 -9.65 7.60
CA ALA A 382 7.50 -11.06 7.39
C ALA A 382 6.52 -11.65 6.36
N THR A 383 7.04 -12.48 5.48
CA THR A 383 6.25 -13.24 4.49
C THR A 383 6.20 -14.71 4.90
N PRO A 384 5.35 -15.56 4.28
CA PRO A 384 5.34 -17.01 4.52
C PRO A 384 6.69 -17.70 4.33
N PHE A 385 7.61 -17.07 3.61
CA PHE A 385 8.90 -17.63 3.20
C PHE A 385 10.08 -17.18 4.06
N HIS A 386 9.85 -16.32 5.05
CA HIS A 386 10.84 -16.04 6.09
C HIS A 386 10.79 -17.16 7.12
N ASP A 387 11.84 -17.98 7.19
CA ASP A 387 11.95 -19.05 8.19
C ASP A 387 12.50 -18.56 9.54
N ASP A 388 12.54 -19.45 10.53
CA ASP A 388 12.98 -19.12 11.89
C ASP A 388 14.47 -18.78 11.95
N ALA A 389 15.30 -19.35 11.06
CA ALA A 389 16.71 -19.03 10.98
C ALA A 389 16.93 -17.60 10.45
N MET A 390 16.17 -17.19 9.44
CA MET A 390 16.15 -15.81 8.95
C MET A 390 15.69 -14.84 10.05
N VAL A 391 14.63 -15.17 10.79
CA VAL A 391 14.17 -14.33 11.92
C VAL A 391 15.26 -14.19 12.99
N ALA A 392 15.92 -15.29 13.37
CA ALA A 392 17.01 -15.26 14.35
C ALA A 392 18.19 -14.41 13.86
N GLU A 393 18.55 -14.52 12.57
CA GLU A 393 19.58 -13.68 11.94
C GLU A 393 19.22 -12.19 11.98
N LEU A 394 17.98 -11.84 11.64
CA LEU A 394 17.49 -10.47 11.70
C LEU A 394 17.55 -9.90 13.12
N VAL A 395 17.05 -10.64 14.11
CA VAL A 395 17.05 -10.23 15.52
C VAL A 395 18.47 -9.98 16.03
N ARG A 396 19.40 -10.90 15.73
CA ARG A 396 20.82 -10.74 16.08
C ARG A 396 21.43 -9.49 15.43
N ALA A 397 21.19 -9.29 14.14
CA ALA A 397 21.71 -8.13 13.40
C ALA A 397 21.14 -6.82 13.94
N LEU A 398 19.83 -6.75 14.18
CA LEU A 398 19.17 -5.60 14.80
C LEU A 398 19.75 -5.29 16.18
N GLY A 399 19.98 -6.29 17.02
CA GLY A 399 20.64 -6.13 18.32
C GLY A 399 22.04 -5.52 18.20
N ALA A 400 22.82 -5.94 17.21
CA ALA A 400 24.15 -5.38 16.97
C ALA A 400 24.11 -3.93 16.47
N VAL A 401 23.17 -3.56 15.59
CA VAL A 401 23.15 -2.20 15.00
C VAL A 401 22.39 -1.18 15.84
N LEU A 402 21.40 -1.60 16.64
CA LEU A 402 20.59 -0.69 17.47
C LEU A 402 21.24 -0.36 18.82
N ARG A 403 22.02 -1.29 19.39
CA ARG A 403 22.70 -1.10 20.70
C ARG A 403 23.96 -0.24 20.63
N VAL A 404 24.57 -0.07 19.45
CA VAL A 404 25.81 0.71 19.26
C VAL A 404 25.56 2.24 19.28
N ALA A 405 24.52 2.70 20.00
CA ALA A 405 24.24 4.12 20.23
C ALA A 405 24.69 4.63 21.62
N GLU A 406 25.51 3.85 22.33
CA GLU A 406 26.26 4.31 23.52
C GLU A 406 27.76 4.27 23.22
N ALA A 407 28.23 5.26 22.45
CA ALA A 407 29.58 5.78 22.56
C ALA A 407 29.48 7.28 22.24
N ALA A 408 29.74 8.07 23.28
CA ALA A 408 29.68 9.54 23.31
C ALA A 408 30.66 10.20 22.33
#